data_AF-A0A969SI72-F1
#
_entry.id   AF-A0A969SI72-F1
#
_cell.length_a   1.000
_cell.length_b   1.000
_cell.length_c   1.000
_cell.angle_alpha   90.00
_cell.angle_beta   90.00
_cell.angle_gamma   90.00
#
_symmetry.space_group_name_H-M   'P 1'
#
loop_
_entity.id
_entity.type
_entity.pdbx_description
1 polymer ?
#
loop_
_entity_poly.entity_id
_entity_poly.type
_entity_poly.pdbx_seq_one_letter_code
_entity_poly.pdbx_strand_id
1 'polypeptide(L)' 'MAEPLAEVNVLITASMGPDLQHRLKESGILPIVTMERDPDTAVAAFLSNNLAQLPVDAHHKCHDH' A
#
# COMPACT_ATOMS: atom_id res chain seq x y z
N MET A 1 18.98 0.58 16.32
CA MET A 1 18.05 1.65 15.91
C MET A 1 16.86 0.93 15.32
N ALA A 2 15.73 0.88 16.01
CA ALA A 2 14.55 0.17 15.52
C ALA A 2 13.86 1.08 14.50
N GLU A 3 14.06 0.83 13.21
CA GLU A 3 13.22 1.41 12.17
C GLU A 3 11.90 0.63 12.20
N PRO A 4 10.78 1.22 12.69
CA PRO A 4 9.53 0.50 12.96
C PRO A 4 8.84 -0.07 11.71
N LEU A 5 9.42 0.16 10.53
CA LEU A 5 8.94 -0.33 9.24
C LEU A 5 9.97 -1.25 8.54
N ALA A 6 11.16 -1.46 9.12
CA ALA A 6 12.23 -2.24 8.49
C ALA A 6 11.97 -3.75 8.44
N GLU A 7 10.97 -4.26 9.18
CA GLU A 7 10.58 -5.67 9.18
C GLU A 7 9.27 -5.93 8.40
N VAL A 8 8.69 -4.91 7.76
CA VAL A 8 7.40 -5.04 7.09
C VAL A 8 7.61 -5.20 5.60
N ASN A 9 7.29 -6.38 5.05
CA ASN A 9 7.39 -6.63 3.61
C ASN A 9 6.19 -6.09 2.81
N VAL A 10 5.01 -6.00 3.44
CA VAL A 10 3.75 -5.65 2.77
C VAL A 10 2.92 -4.76 3.71
N LEU A 11 2.38 -3.68 3.16
CA LEU A 11 1.45 -2.80 3.88
C LEU A 11 0.09 -2.79 3.16
N ILE A 12 -0.94 -3.31 3.83
CA ILE A 12 -2.32 -3.33 3.35
C ILE A 12 -3.11 -2.21 4.04
N THR A 13 -3.76 -1.35 3.26
CA THR A 13 -4.53 -0.21 3.78
C THR A 13 -5.75 0.12 2.92
N ALA A 14 -6.74 0.80 3.51
CA ALA A 14 -7.91 1.31 2.77
C ALA A 14 -7.59 2.49 1.85
N SER A 15 -6.55 3.25 2.19
CA SER A 15 -6.14 4.44 1.43
C SER A 15 -4.66 4.71 1.64
N MET A 16 -3.98 5.18 0.60
CA MET A 16 -2.57 5.56 0.66
C MET A 16 -2.32 6.78 -0.23
N GLY A 17 -1.51 7.71 0.27
CA GLY A 17 -1.02 8.83 -0.54
C GLY A 17 0.12 8.41 -1.47
N PRO A 18 0.27 9.05 -2.65
CA PRO A 18 1.25 8.66 -3.66
C PRO A 18 2.70 8.78 -3.17
N ASP A 19 3.05 9.82 -2.41
CA ASP A 19 4.39 9.97 -1.83
C ASP A 19 4.75 8.87 -0.84
N LEU A 20 3.79 8.44 0.00
CA LEU A 20 4.01 7.34 0.94
C LEU A 20 4.17 6.02 0.19
N GLN A 21 3.32 5.77 -0.82
CA GLN A 21 3.43 4.59 -1.68
C GLN A 21 4.82 4.51 -2.33
N HIS A 22 5.31 5.63 -2.86
CA HIS A 22 6.62 5.69 -3.50
C HIS A 22 7.74 5.39 -2.50
N ARG A 23 7.73 6.02 -1.33
CA ARG A 23 8.70 5.76 -0.26
C ARG A 23 8.72 4.32 0.23
N LEU A 24 7.56 3.68 0.30
CA LEU A 24 7.43 2.28 0.69
C LEU A 24 8.04 1.36 -0.37
N LYS A 25 7.74 1.59 -1.65
CA LYS A 25 8.35 0.85 -2.77
C LYS A 25 9.87 1.00 -2.79
N GLU A 26 10.38 2.22 -2.57
CA GLU A 26 11.82 2.51 -2.47
C GLU A 26 12.47 1.77 -1.28
N SER A 27 11.70 1.53 -0.20
CA SER A 27 12.15 0.75 0.96
C SER A 27 11.96 -0.76 0.79
N GLY A 28 11.43 -1.23 -0.36
CA GLY A 28 11.16 -2.66 -0.62
C GLY A 28 9.86 -3.19 -0.01
N ILE A 29 8.99 -2.31 0.48
CA ILE A 29 7.69 -2.65 1.07
C ILE A 29 6.62 -2.57 -0.01
N LEU A 30 5.81 -3.62 -0.17
CA LEU A 30 4.72 -3.66 -1.14
C LEU A 30 3.49 -2.91 -0.60
N PRO A 31 3.08 -1.78 -1.19
CA PRO A 31 1.89 -1.07 -0.77
C PRO A 31 0.66 -1.62 -1.49
N ILE A 32 -0.34 -2.04 -0.73
CA ILE A 32 -1.60 -2.59 -1.22
C ILE A 32 -2.75 -1.74 -0.70
N VAL A 33 -3.54 -1.21 -1.63
CA VAL A 33 -4.75 -0.48 -1.30
C VAL A 33 -5.95 -1.37 -1.58
N THR A 34 -6.83 -1.57 -0.61
CA THR A 34 -8.02 -2.41 -0.75
C THR A 34 -9.17 -1.88 0.10
N MET A 35 -10.42 -2.05 -0.33
CA MET A 35 -11.60 -1.68 0.46
C MET A 35 -12.01 -2.74 1.47
N GLU A 36 -11.25 -3.84 1.54
CA GLU A 36 -11.47 -4.92 2.50
C GLU A 36 -11.34 -4.37 3.93
N ARG A 37 -12.40 -4.53 4.73
CA ARG A 37 -12.45 -4.01 6.10
C ARG A 37 -11.93 -5.01 7.12
N ASP A 38 -11.99 -6.29 6.77
CA ASP A 38 -11.58 -7.38 7.63
C ASP A 38 -10.10 -7.70 7.37
N PRO A 39 -9.22 -7.56 8.37
CA PRO A 39 -7.78 -7.74 8.18
C PRO A 39 -7.43 -9.19 7.86
N ASP A 40 -8.10 -10.17 8.48
CA ASP A 40 -7.90 -11.59 8.21
C ASP A 40 -8.27 -11.93 6.77
N THR A 41 -9.40 -11.42 6.29
CA THR A 41 -9.86 -11.56 4.90
C THR A 41 -8.88 -10.89 3.93
N ALA A 42 -8.39 -9.70 4.25
CA ALA A 42 -7.44 -9.00 3.40
C ALA A 42 -6.12 -9.78 3.24
N VAL A 43 -5.61 -10.35 4.32
CA VAL A 43 -4.40 -11.19 4.30
C VAL A 43 -4.65 -12.50 3.54
N ALA A 44 -5.77 -13.19 3.80
CA ALA A 44 -6.12 -14.43 3.11
C ALA A 44 -6.27 -14.23 1.60
N ALA A 45 -6.93 -13.15 1.19
CA ALA A 45 -7.10 -12.79 -0.21
C ALA A 45 -5.76 -12.37 -0.86
N PHE A 46 -4.87 -11.70 -0.11
CA PHE A 46 -3.53 -11.38 -0.59
C PHE A 46 -2.71 -12.65 -0.85
N LEU A 47 -2.68 -13.58 0.11
CA LEU A 47 -2.00 -14.87 -0.01
C LEU A 47 -2.58 -15.74 -1.13
N SER A 48 -3.88 -15.61 -1.40
CA SER A 48 -4.57 -16.30 -2.50
C SER A 48 -4.45 -15.57 -3.85
N ASN A 49 -3.72 -14.46 -3.91
CA ASN A 49 -3.60 -13.60 -5.10
C ASN A 49 -4.96 -13.16 -5.69
N ASN A 50 -5.98 -13.04 -4.83
CA ASN A 50 -7.35 -12.68 -5.17
C ASN A 50 -7.74 -11.30 -4.62
N LEU A 51 -6.88 -10.67 -3.83
CA LEU A 51 -7.19 -9.39 -3.20
C LEU A 51 -7.45 -8.31 -4.26
N ALA A 52 -8.64 -7.69 -4.18
CA ALA A 52 -8.99 -6.57 -5.03
C ALA A 52 -8.12 -5.36 -4.64
N GLN A 53 -7.11 -5.08 -5.46
CA GLN A 53 -6.25 -3.92 -5.32
C GLN A 53 -6.88 -2.73 -6.03
N LEU A 54 -7.03 -1.63 -5.30
CA LEU A 54 -7.46 -0.37 -5.88
C LEU A 54 -6.26 0.33 -6.52
N PRO A 55 -6.47 0.98 -7.69
CA PRO A 55 -5.47 1.87 -8.24
C PRO A 55 -5.27 3.00 -7.22
N VAL A 56 -4.03 3.14 -6.76
CA VAL A 56 -3.61 4.30 -5.98
C VAL A 56 -3.52 5.42 -7.01
N ASP A 57 -4.49 6.32 -7.02
CA ASP A 57 -4.54 7.42 -7.97
C ASP A 57 -3.22 8.19 -7.86
N ALA A 58 -2.35 8.00 -8.86
CA ALA A 58 -1.17 8.80 -9.05
C ALA A 58 -1.64 10.16 -9.58
N HIS A 59 -2.38 10.90 -8.76
CA HIS A 59 -2.96 12.16 -9.18
C HIS A 59 -1.83 13.09 -9.61
N HIS A 60 -1.88 13.46 -10.88
CA HIS A 60 -0.93 14.26 -11.60
C HIS A 60 -0.37 15.41 -10.76
N LYS A 61 0.96 15.48 -10.71
CA LYS A 61 1.68 16.73 -10.43
C LYS A 61 1.39 17.73 -11.57
N CYS A 62 0.22 18.35 -11.57
CA CYS A 62 -0.02 19.61 -12.26
C CYS A 62 -0.34 20.67 -11.21
N HIS A 63 0.68 21.10 -10.47
CA HIS A 63 0.72 22.50 -10.06
C HIS A 63 1.25 23.27 -11.27
N ASP A 64 0.31 23.75 -12.08
CA ASP A 64 0.58 24.84 -13.01
C ASP A 64 0.81 26.14 -12.20
N HIS A 65 1.79 26.90 -12.66
CA HIS A 65 2.47 28.00 -11.97
C HIS A 65 1.68 29.31 -11.95
#